data_AF-A0A968N8J0-F1
#
_entry.id   AF-A0A968N8J0-F1
#
_cell.length_a   1.000
_cell.length_b   1.000
_cell.length_c   1.000
_cell.angle_alpha   90.00
_cell.angle_beta   90.00
_cell.angle_gamma   90.00
#
_symmetry.space_group_name_H-M   'P 1'
#
loop_
_entity.id
_entity.type
_entity.pdbx_description
1 polymer ?
#
loop_
_entity_poly.entity_id
_entity_poly.type
_entity_poly.pdbx_seq_one_letter_code
_entity_poly.pdbx_strand_id
1 'polypeptide(L)'
;MTKSQVSESDVPYLTVTVERRNYGRRYTWLPVDTLDQQSFTILCNNTYMRPHMYDLQHGDTVRWKHNGGYLQGTISQIERTEQQLCVRLADVDPLPADFVEL
;
A
#
# COMPACT_ATOMS: atom_id res chain seq x y z
N MET A 1 -22.99 18.04 -24.88
CA MET A 1 -22.55 16.96 -23.95
C MET A 1 -21.05 16.85 -24.08
N THR A 2 -20.31 17.63 -23.29
CA THR A 2 -18.85 17.72 -23.39
C THR A 2 -18.26 16.59 -22.56
N LYS A 3 -17.65 15.60 -23.22
CA LYS A 3 -16.79 14.63 -22.54
C LYS A 3 -15.60 15.41 -21.99
N SER A 4 -15.53 15.58 -20.68
CA SER A 4 -14.30 16.02 -20.03
C SER A 4 -13.30 14.87 -20.14
N GLN A 5 -12.43 14.95 -21.13
CA GLN A 5 -11.19 14.20 -21.21
C GLN A 5 -10.33 14.69 -20.03
N VAL A 6 -10.34 13.93 -18.93
CA VAL A 6 -9.33 14.12 -17.87
C VAL A 6 -8.01 13.63 -18.46
N SER A 7 -7.09 14.56 -18.66
CA SER A 7 -5.72 14.30 -19.06
C SER A 7 -5.03 13.43 -18.01
N GLU A 8 -4.58 12.25 -18.43
CA GLU A 8 -3.82 11.25 -17.68
C GLU A 8 -2.44 11.86 -17.32
N SER A 9 -2.41 12.72 -16.31
CA SER A 9 -1.28 13.58 -15.97
C SER A 9 -0.68 13.12 -14.64
N ASP A 10 0.55 12.58 -14.71
CA ASP A 10 1.53 12.38 -13.62
C ASP A 10 0.99 12.28 -12.18
N VAL A 11 -0.02 11.43 -11.95
CA VAL A 11 -0.38 11.06 -10.57
C VAL A 11 0.71 10.10 -10.11
N PRO A 12 1.51 10.45 -9.08
CA PRO A 12 2.51 9.53 -8.56
C PRO A 12 1.80 8.26 -8.10
N TYR A 13 2.17 7.12 -8.69
CA TYR A 13 1.63 5.83 -8.27
C TYR A 13 1.92 5.63 -6.78
N LEU A 14 0.86 5.52 -5.98
CA LEU A 14 0.98 5.19 -4.58
C LEU A 14 1.37 3.71 -4.48
N THR A 15 2.50 3.44 -3.85
CA THR A 15 2.99 2.07 -3.70
C THR A 15 3.47 1.81 -2.28
N VAL A 16 3.35 0.54 -1.88
CA VAL A 16 3.86 0.03 -0.62
C VAL A 16 4.73 -1.20 -0.85
N THR A 17 5.78 -1.34 -0.05
CA THR A 17 6.57 -2.58 0.02
C THR A 17 6.19 -3.32 1.28
N VAL A 18 5.92 -4.62 1.15
CA VAL A 18 5.46 -5.47 2.25
C VAL A 18 6.46 -6.58 2.50
N GLU A 19 6.89 -6.72 3.75
CA GLU A 19 7.85 -7.72 4.20
C GLU A 19 7.28 -8.51 5.37
N ARG A 20 7.46 -9.83 5.33
CA ARG A 20 7.05 -10.74 6.41
C ARG A 20 8.27 -11.23 7.16
N ARG A 21 8.25 -11.10 8.49
CA ARG A 21 9.32 -11.57 9.37
C ARG A 21 9.64 -13.05 9.09
N ASN A 22 10.92 -13.37 8.91
CA ASN A 22 11.45 -14.70 8.58
C ASN A 22 11.10 -15.25 7.18
N TYR A 23 10.30 -14.53 6.38
CA TYR A 23 9.96 -14.91 5.00
C TYR A 23 10.51 -13.92 3.97
N GLY A 24 10.85 -12.70 4.38
CA GLY A 24 11.34 -11.63 3.51
C GLY A 24 10.20 -10.92 2.77
N ARG A 25 10.52 -10.31 1.62
CA ARG A 25 9.59 -9.50 0.85
C ARG A 25 8.45 -10.33 0.27
N ARG A 26 7.21 -9.89 0.49
CA ARG A 26 5.99 -10.44 -0.12
C ARG A 26 5.59 -9.65 -1.35
N TYR A 27 5.74 -8.32 -1.26
CA TYR A 27 5.46 -7.42 -2.36
C TYR A 27 6.49 -6.30 -2.40
N THR A 28 6.94 -5.97 -3.60
CA THR A 28 7.77 -4.79 -3.88
C THR A 28 6.93 -3.84 -4.72
N TRP A 29 6.82 -2.59 -4.28
CA TRP A 29 6.05 -1.54 -4.97
C TRP A 29 4.61 -1.97 -5.32
N LEU A 30 3.91 -2.60 -4.38
CA LEU A 30 2.50 -2.96 -4.53
C LEU A 30 1.68 -1.68 -4.74
N PRO A 31 1.00 -1.51 -5.89
CA PRO A 31 0.15 -0.35 -6.12
C PRO A 31 -1.06 -0.38 -5.20
N VAL A 32 -1.42 0.78 -4.68
CA VAL A 32 -2.58 1.02 -3.81
C VAL A 32 -3.38 2.21 -4.32
N ASP A 33 -4.68 2.23 -4.04
CA ASP A 33 -5.59 3.28 -4.50
C ASP A 33 -5.60 4.47 -3.54
N THR A 34 -5.50 4.21 -2.24
CA THR A 34 -5.33 5.25 -1.21
C THR A 34 -4.23 4.86 -0.25
N LEU A 35 -3.50 5.86 0.25
CA LEU A 35 -2.44 5.68 1.22
C LEU A 35 -2.37 6.92 2.11
N ASP A 36 -2.53 6.71 3.42
CA ASP A 36 -2.30 7.72 4.45
C ASP A 36 -1.28 7.21 5.48
N GLN A 37 -1.12 7.92 6.60
CA GLN A 37 -0.12 7.54 7.61
C GLN A 37 -0.44 6.20 8.29
N GLN A 38 -1.71 5.81 8.42
CA GLN A 38 -2.14 4.66 9.23
C GLN A 38 -2.96 3.64 8.44
N SER A 39 -3.18 3.86 7.14
CA SER A 39 -3.99 2.95 6.34
C SER A 39 -3.66 3.04 4.85
N PHE A 40 -3.99 1.95 4.16
CA PHE A 40 -4.07 1.95 2.71
C PHE A 40 -5.23 1.08 2.23
N THR A 41 -5.68 1.35 1.00
CA THR A 41 -6.75 0.57 0.37
C THR A 41 -6.37 0.13 -1.04
N ILE A 42 -6.92 -1.02 -1.44
CA ILE A 42 -6.85 -1.53 -2.81
C ILE A 42 -8.26 -1.84 -3.29
N LEU A 43 -8.66 -1.18 -4.38
CA LEU A 43 -9.93 -1.38 -5.08
C LEU A 43 -9.73 -2.44 -6.17
N CYS A 44 -10.60 -3.44 -6.15
CA CYS A 44 -10.56 -4.60 -7.05
C CYS A 44 -11.74 -4.61 -8.05
N ASN A 45 -12.37 -3.44 -8.28
CA ASN A 45 -13.59 -3.30 -9.09
C ASN A 45 -13.36 -3.54 -10.59
N ASN A 46 -12.14 -3.34 -11.11
CA ASN A 46 -11.79 -3.48 -12.53
C ASN A 46 -10.57 -4.37 -12.80
N THR A 47 -10.22 -5.25 -11.85
CA THR A 47 -9.06 -6.14 -11.99
C THR A 47 -9.48 -7.60 -11.87
N TYR A 48 -8.63 -8.53 -12.34
CA TYR A 48 -8.83 -9.96 -12.10
C TYR A 48 -8.44 -10.36 -10.67
N MET A 49 -7.62 -9.55 -10.01
CA MET A 49 -7.28 -9.77 -8.61
C MET A 49 -8.49 -9.53 -7.73
N ARG A 50 -8.64 -10.37 -6.70
CA ARG A 50 -9.66 -10.23 -5.67
C ARG A 50 -9.00 -9.95 -4.32
N PRO A 51 -9.66 -9.27 -3.38
CA PRO A 51 -9.08 -8.93 -2.08
C PRO A 51 -8.48 -10.12 -1.30
N HIS A 52 -9.04 -11.33 -1.45
CA HIS A 52 -8.54 -12.55 -0.81
C HIS A 52 -7.28 -13.14 -1.47
N MET A 53 -6.90 -12.69 -2.67
CA MET A 53 -5.70 -13.15 -3.37
C MET A 53 -4.43 -12.43 -2.90
N TYR A 54 -4.58 -11.33 -2.15
CA TYR A 54 -3.45 -10.64 -1.53
C TYR A 54 -3.00 -11.37 -0.27
N ASP A 55 -1.78 -11.90 -0.30
CA ASP A 55 -1.06 -12.52 0.82
C ASP A 55 -0.49 -11.46 1.77
N LEU A 56 -1.39 -10.66 2.34
CA LEU A 56 -1.12 -9.75 3.44
C LEU A 56 -1.60 -10.38 4.74
N GLN A 57 -0.79 -10.28 5.78
CA GLN A 57 -1.06 -10.83 7.10
C GLN A 57 -0.82 -9.80 8.20
N HIS A 58 -1.52 -10.00 9.32
CA HIS A 58 -1.25 -9.26 10.55
C HIS A 58 0.23 -9.43 10.95
N GLY A 59 0.89 -8.32 11.27
CA GLY A 59 2.31 -8.28 11.64
C GLY A 59 3.27 -8.16 10.47
N ASP A 60 2.80 -8.16 9.21
CA ASP A 60 3.66 -7.81 8.08
C ASP A 60 4.12 -6.34 8.22
N THR A 61 5.38 -6.08 7.87
CA THR A 61 5.96 -4.74 7.86
C THR A 61 5.67 -4.09 6.52
N VAL A 62 5.18 -2.85 6.54
CA VAL A 62 4.83 -2.06 5.37
C VAL A 62 5.72 -0.82 5.33
N ARG A 63 6.32 -0.53 4.18
CA ARG A 63 7.14 0.66 3.94
C ARG A 63 6.61 1.42 2.74
N TRP A 64 6.60 2.75 2.83
CA TRP A 64 6.13 3.61 1.74
C TRP A 64 6.77 4.99 1.79
N LYS A 65 6.78 5.67 0.65
CA LYS A 65 7.26 7.05 0.55
C LYS A 65 6.26 8.02 1.16
N HIS A 66 6.74 8.96 1.95
CA HIS A 66 5.94 10.04 2.53
C HIS A 66 6.79 11.30 2.71
N ASN A 67 6.33 12.44 2.17
CA ASN A 67 6.98 13.76 2.32
C ASN A 67 8.50 13.77 2.05
N GLY A 68 8.96 13.06 1.03
CA GLY A 68 10.37 12.99 0.65
C GLY A 68 11.23 12.01 1.45
N GLY A 69 10.67 11.34 2.46
CA GLY A 69 11.28 10.23 3.18
C GLY A 69 10.48 8.93 3.03
N TYR A 70 10.73 7.99 3.93
CA TYR A 70 9.94 6.75 4.05
C TYR A 70 9.36 6.63 5.44
N LEU A 71 8.15 6.07 5.51
CA LEU A 71 7.56 5.58 6.74
C LEU A 71 7.62 4.04 6.75
N GLN A 72 7.62 3.48 7.95
CA GLN A 72 7.42 2.06 8.20
C GLN A 72 6.31 1.89 9.23
N GLY A 73 5.44 0.90 9.03
CA GLY A 73 4.46 0.47 10.02
C GLY A 73 4.23 -1.04 9.96
N THR A 74 3.43 -1.55 10.89
CA THR A 74 3.05 -2.96 10.96
C THR A 74 1.57 -3.14 10.64
N ILE A 75 1.18 -4.16 9.87
CA ILE A 75 -0.22 -4.44 9.62
C ILE A 75 -0.90 -4.88 10.92
N SER A 76 -1.82 -4.06 11.43
CA SER A 76 -2.60 -4.33 12.64
C SER A 76 -4.00 -4.86 12.35
N GLN A 77 -4.55 -4.56 11.17
CA GLN A 77 -5.85 -5.05 10.77
C GLN A 77 -5.96 -5.17 9.25
N ILE A 78 -6.67 -6.21 8.79
CA ILE A 78 -7.01 -6.39 7.39
C ILE A 78 -8.50 -6.67 7.27
N GLU A 79 -9.20 -5.81 6.55
CA GLU A 79 -10.61 -5.98 6.21
C GLU A 79 -10.73 -6.28 4.71
N ARG A 80 -11.44 -7.35 4.37
CA ARG A 80 -11.65 -7.79 2.99
C ARG A 80 -13.14 -7.79 2.70
N THR A 81 -13.54 -7.07 1.65
CA THR A 81 -14.87 -7.19 1.04
C THR A 81 -14.73 -7.90 -0.31
N GLU A 82 -15.81 -7.99 -1.08
CA GLU A 82 -15.75 -8.57 -2.43
C GLU A 82 -14.90 -7.74 -3.40
N GLN A 83 -14.86 -6.42 -3.20
CA GLN A 83 -14.29 -5.48 -4.17
C GLN A 83 -13.19 -4.60 -3.57
N GLN A 84 -12.89 -4.73 -2.28
CA GLN A 84 -11.93 -3.85 -1.61
C GLN A 84 -11.13 -4.59 -0.53
N LEU A 85 -9.87 -4.21 -0.43
CA LEU A 85 -8.97 -4.54 0.69
C LEU A 85 -8.68 -3.24 1.45
N CYS A 86 -8.94 -3.23 2.75
CA CYS A 86 -8.53 -2.15 3.64
C CYS A 86 -7.51 -2.68 4.64
N VAL A 87 -6.39 -1.98 4.79
CA VAL A 87 -5.33 -2.35 5.72
C VAL A 87 -5.10 -1.20 6.68
N ARG A 88 -5.07 -1.51 7.98
CA ARG A 88 -4.65 -0.57 9.03
C ARG A 88 -3.24 -0.89 9.48
N LEU A 89 -2.49 0.17 9.77
CA LEU A 89 -1.11 0.14 10.21
C LEU A 89 -0.99 0.64 11.65
N ALA A 90 -0.15 -0.02 12.43
CA ALA A 90 0.29 0.42 13.75
C ALA A 90 1.80 0.67 13.74
N ASP A 91 2.31 1.24 14.84
CA ASP A 91 3.74 1.48 15.07
C ASP A 91 4.41 2.21 13.88
N VAL A 92 3.75 3.28 13.43
CA VAL A 92 4.16 4.01 12.24
C VAL A 92 5.21 5.04 12.60
N ASP A 93 6.43 4.82 12.10
CA ASP A 93 7.58 5.67 12.36
C ASP A 93 8.32 6.03 11.06
N PRO A 94 8.95 7.21 11.00
CA PRO A 94 9.83 7.56 9.90
C PRO A 94 11.10 6.70 9.91
N LEU A 95 11.51 6.26 8.73
CA LEU A 95 12.80 5.64 8.53
C LEU A 95 13.91 6.70 8.44
N PRO A 96 15.18 6.33 8.71
CA PRO A 96 16.33 7.21 8.53
C PRO A 96 16.38 7.86 7.14
N ALA A 97 16.91 9.08 7.05
CA ALA A 97 16.95 9.83 5.80
C ALA A 97 17.87 9.20 4.73
N ASP A 98 18.82 8.37 5.14
CA ASP A 98 19.71 7.58 4.30
C ASP A 98 19.15 6.19 3.96
N PHE A 99 17.91 5.90 4.38
CA PHE A 99 17.24 4.66 4.00
C PHE A 99 17.05 4.60 2.48
N VAL A 100 17.58 3.53 1.88
CA VAL A 100 17.37 3.19 0.48
C VAL A 100 16.55 1.91 0.42
N GLU A 101 15.41 1.99 -0.24
CA GLU A 101 14.62 0.82 -0.58
C GLU A 101 15.39 0.00 -1.65
N LEU A 102 15.97 -1.13 -1.24
CA LEU A 102 16.75 -2.03 -2.10
C LEU A 102 15.90 -2.71 -3.19
#